data_AF-A0A4U1C6Q0-F1
#
_entry.id   AF-A0A4U1C6Q0-F1
#
_cell.length_a   1.000
_cell.length_b   1.000
_cell.length_c   1.000
_cell.angle_alpha   90.00
_cell.angle_beta   90.00
_cell.angle_gamma   90.00
#
_symmetry.space_group_name_H-M   'P 1'
#
loop_
_entity.id
_entity.type
_entity.pdbx_description
1 polymer ?
#
loop_
_entity_poly.entity_id
_entity_poly.type
_entity_poly.pdbx_seq_one_letter_code
_entity_poly.pdbx_strand_id
1 'polypeptide(L)'
;MSYTETQKKKLFRQVETLMKRCQIPIRDTWTGFEGENLDDAMANNGHSGGPRLFDVIVTEEGKAKVSGYQKYPIDKFKSLAYENYKVSVPKRLSHLTHPVIHETVHFLQHNTDIMDDNYVKFGETTENYLEYVSQRQELEAHFVQLLYINEYESEIIDKRYKKDFSRLVNRGIKNPSERLKAILYANTKGII
;
A
#
# COMPACT_ATOMS: atom_id res chain seq x y z
N MET A 1 -9.86 17.43 2.18
CA MET A 1 -9.65 17.05 3.59
C MET A 1 -8.40 16.19 3.66
N SER A 2 -7.49 16.46 4.59
CA SER A 2 -6.26 15.68 4.80
C SER A 2 -6.32 14.90 6.12
N TYR A 3 -5.61 13.77 6.20
CA TYR A 3 -5.47 13.04 7.46
C TYR A 3 -4.65 13.85 8.47
N THR A 4 -5.07 13.84 9.74
CA THR A 4 -4.28 14.37 10.85
C THR A 4 -3.07 13.50 11.14
N GLU A 5 -2.04 14.04 11.81
CA GLU A 5 -0.86 13.28 12.24
C GLU A 5 -1.23 12.04 13.08
N THR A 6 -2.21 12.16 13.98
CA THR A 6 -2.71 11.02 14.77
C THR A 6 -3.31 9.93 13.88
N GLN A 7 -4.05 10.30 12.84
CA GLN A 7 -4.60 9.34 11.88
C GLN A 7 -3.50 8.67 11.06
N LYS A 8 -2.51 9.43 10.58
CA LYS A 8 -1.35 8.88 9.86
C LYS A 8 -0.56 7.91 10.73
N LYS A 9 -0.26 8.28 11.97
CA LYS A 9 0.44 7.40 12.93
C LYS A 9 -0.31 6.10 13.18
N LYS A 10 -1.64 6.16 13.31
CA LYS A 10 -2.49 4.96 13.45
C LYS A 10 -2.44 4.10 12.19
N LEU A 11 -2.58 4.71 11.02
CA LEU A 11 -2.51 4.07 9.71
C LEU A 11 -1.17 3.32 9.54
N PHE A 12 -0.04 4.00 9.74
CA PHE A 12 1.29 3.39 9.63
C PHE A 12 1.45 2.20 10.58
N ARG A 13 1.09 2.36 11.86
CA ARG A 13 1.15 1.25 12.83
C ARG A 13 0.33 0.04 12.39
N GLN A 14 -0.85 0.26 11.84
CA GLN A 14 -1.69 -0.82 11.33
C GLN A 14 -1.04 -1.50 10.12
N VAL A 15 -0.62 -0.74 9.11
CA VAL A 15 0.00 -1.30 7.90
C VAL A 15 1.28 -2.06 8.23
N GLU A 16 2.16 -1.50 9.06
CA GLU A 16 3.38 -2.18 9.51
C GLU A 16 3.07 -3.51 10.22
N THR A 17 2.04 -3.54 11.07
CA THR A 17 1.62 -4.76 11.77
C THR A 17 1.13 -5.82 10.79
N LEU A 18 0.33 -5.44 9.80
CA LEU A 18 -0.19 -6.34 8.78
C LEU A 18 0.93 -6.87 7.87
N MET A 19 1.82 -5.98 7.40
CA MET A 19 2.99 -6.38 6.59
C MET A 19 3.89 -7.36 7.34
N LYS A 20 4.23 -7.07 8.61
CA LYS A 20 5.03 -7.97 9.46
C LYS A 20 4.37 -9.34 9.62
N ARG A 21 3.06 -9.38 9.87
CA ARG A 21 2.31 -10.65 9.97
C ARG A 21 2.33 -11.45 8.68
N CYS A 22 2.37 -10.78 7.53
CA CYS A 22 2.52 -11.41 6.22
C CYS A 22 3.97 -11.66 5.81
N GLN A 23 4.95 -11.39 6.68
CA GLN A 23 6.39 -11.50 6.34
C GLN A 23 6.77 -10.70 5.09
N ILE A 24 6.07 -9.58 4.86
CA ILE A 24 6.36 -8.66 3.76
C ILE A 24 7.45 -7.70 4.26
N PRO A 25 8.59 -7.58 3.57
CA PRO A 25 9.67 -6.72 4.00
C PRO A 25 9.28 -5.24 3.86
N ILE A 26 9.49 -4.51 4.94
CA ILE A 26 9.38 -3.05 4.96
C ILE A 26 10.72 -2.48 4.50
N ARG A 27 10.67 -1.39 3.72
CA ARG A 27 11.86 -0.69 3.22
C ARG A 27 12.82 -0.31 4.34
N ASP A 28 14.10 -0.47 4.07
CA ASP A 28 15.20 -0.19 5.01
C ASP A 28 15.42 1.32 5.25
N THR A 29 14.83 2.18 4.43
CA THR A 29 14.78 3.64 4.62
C THR A 29 13.69 4.08 5.62
N TRP A 30 12.83 3.14 6.07
CA TRP A 30 11.79 3.42 7.07
C TRP A 30 12.26 3.07 8.49
N THR A 31 12.45 4.09 9.30
CA THR A 31 12.85 3.97 10.73
C THR A 31 11.65 4.10 11.69
N GLY A 32 10.42 4.06 11.16
CA GLY A 32 9.19 4.32 11.91
C GLY A 32 8.68 5.75 11.73
N PHE A 33 7.41 5.96 12.09
CA PHE A 33 6.73 7.25 11.95
C PHE A 33 7.42 8.38 12.74
N GLU A 34 7.92 8.07 13.93
CA GLU A 34 8.68 8.99 14.81
C GLU A 34 10.19 8.92 14.58
N GLY A 35 10.64 8.05 13.67
CA GLY A 35 12.05 7.90 13.34
C GLY A 35 12.52 8.97 12.35
N GLU A 36 13.83 9.03 12.12
CA GLU A 36 14.45 9.92 11.16
C GLU A 36 13.81 9.78 9.77
N ASN A 37 13.39 10.90 9.19
CA ASN A 37 12.94 10.93 7.81
C ASN A 37 14.14 10.86 6.87
N LEU A 38 14.27 9.77 6.10
CA LEU A 38 15.30 9.65 5.07
C LEU A 38 14.78 10.09 3.69
N ASP A 39 13.46 10.30 3.55
CA ASP A 39 12.80 10.63 2.30
C ASP A 39 12.83 12.13 1.92
N ASP A 40 13.33 13.00 2.80
CA ASP A 40 13.37 14.45 2.61
C ASP A 40 14.77 14.98 2.25
N ALA A 41 15.78 14.11 2.14
CA ALA A 41 17.15 14.53 1.85
C ALA A 41 17.24 15.41 0.59
N MET A 42 16.52 15.06 -0.48
CA MET A 42 16.49 15.90 -1.70
C MET A 42 15.80 17.24 -1.47
N ALA A 43 14.69 17.27 -0.72
CA ALA A 43 13.96 18.47 -0.35
C ALA A 43 14.78 19.42 0.54
N ASN A 44 15.73 18.86 1.29
CA ASN A 44 16.44 19.51 2.38
C ASN A 44 17.96 19.58 2.13
N ASN A 45 18.36 19.84 0.88
CA ASN A 45 19.74 20.08 0.47
C ASN A 45 20.73 18.98 0.91
N GLY A 46 20.32 17.72 0.79
CA GLY A 46 21.10 16.54 1.17
C GLY A 46 21.00 16.13 2.64
N HIS A 47 20.20 16.81 3.47
CA HIS A 47 20.05 16.51 4.88
C HIS A 47 18.76 15.75 5.17
N SER A 48 18.86 14.64 5.89
CA SER A 48 17.72 13.89 6.40
C SER A 48 17.24 14.43 7.75
N GLY A 49 16.02 14.07 8.14
CA GLY A 49 15.51 14.25 9.51
C GLY A 49 14.46 15.34 9.70
N GLY A 50 13.96 15.94 8.62
CA GLY A 50 12.78 16.80 8.65
C GLY A 50 11.48 16.03 8.89
N PRO A 51 10.32 16.72 8.90
CA PRO A 51 9.04 16.07 9.12
C PRO A 51 8.71 15.08 8.00
N ARG A 52 7.99 14.01 8.33
CA ARG A 52 7.52 13.03 7.33
C ARG A 52 6.59 13.70 6.33
N LEU A 53 6.99 13.73 5.06
CA LEU A 53 6.20 14.28 3.96
C LEU A 53 5.28 13.19 3.37
N PHE A 54 4.41 12.62 4.20
CA PHE A 54 3.34 11.71 3.77
C PHE A 54 1.98 12.36 4.03
N ASP A 55 1.10 12.39 3.03
CA ASP A 55 -0.26 12.88 3.20
C ASP A 55 -1.33 12.03 2.50
N VAL A 56 -2.55 12.04 3.05
CA VAL A 56 -3.73 11.41 2.46
C VAL A 56 -4.73 12.50 2.15
N ILE A 57 -4.97 12.77 0.87
CA ILE A 57 -5.80 13.87 0.40
C ILE A 57 -7.08 13.36 -0.28
N VAL A 58 -8.21 14.00 0.03
CA VAL A 58 -9.47 13.74 -0.67
C VAL A 58 -9.59 14.62 -1.92
N THR A 59 -9.84 14.00 -3.07
CA THR A 59 -10.07 14.64 -4.38
C THR A 59 -11.53 14.48 -4.81
N GLU A 60 -12.07 15.34 -5.70
CA GLU A 60 -13.49 15.27 -6.08
C GLU A 60 -13.80 14.04 -6.95
N GLU A 61 -13.00 13.79 -7.99
CA GLU A 61 -13.22 12.70 -8.95
C GLU A 61 -11.94 11.90 -9.24
N GLY A 62 -12.12 10.69 -9.80
CA GLY A 62 -11.01 9.83 -10.25
C GLY A 62 -10.90 8.48 -9.52
N LYS A 63 -9.71 7.90 -9.59
CA LYS A 63 -9.30 6.68 -8.88
C LYS A 63 -8.38 7.05 -7.72
N ALA A 64 -8.29 6.19 -6.71
CA ALA A 64 -7.23 6.31 -5.73
C ALA A 64 -5.88 6.22 -6.47
N LYS A 65 -4.93 7.08 -6.11
CA LYS A 65 -3.62 7.12 -6.74
C LYS A 65 -2.57 7.70 -5.82
N VAL A 66 -1.32 7.38 -6.11
CA VAL A 66 -0.17 7.98 -5.46
C VAL A 66 0.45 9.06 -6.36
N SER A 67 0.95 10.10 -5.75
CA SER A 67 1.92 11.01 -6.35
C SER A 67 3.06 11.26 -5.38
N GLY A 68 4.30 11.02 -5.80
CA GLY A 68 5.50 11.55 -5.13
C GLY A 68 6.11 12.66 -5.98
N TYR A 69 6.92 13.52 -5.38
CA TYR A 69 7.70 14.49 -6.14
C TYR A 69 8.84 13.81 -6.88
N GLN A 70 9.57 12.92 -6.18
CA GLN A 70 10.70 12.20 -6.73
C GLN A 70 10.92 10.87 -5.98
N LYS A 71 11.39 9.85 -6.72
CA LYS A 71 11.95 8.61 -6.16
C LYS A 71 13.47 8.63 -6.37
N TYR A 72 14.26 8.22 -5.39
CA TYR A 72 15.72 8.20 -5.51
C TYR A 72 16.38 7.15 -4.60
N PRO A 73 17.53 6.58 -5.00
CA PRO A 73 18.31 5.72 -4.14
C PRO A 73 19.03 6.53 -3.06
N ILE A 74 19.26 5.92 -1.90
CA ILE A 74 20.10 6.49 -0.84
C ILE A 74 21.30 5.57 -0.63
N ASP A 75 22.50 6.15 -0.58
CA ASP A 75 23.73 5.41 -0.31
C ASP A 75 23.60 4.56 0.95
N LYS A 76 24.04 3.30 0.86
CA LYS A 76 23.99 2.27 1.92
C LYS A 76 22.61 1.67 2.19
N PHE A 77 21.56 2.15 1.53
CA PHE A 77 20.22 1.55 1.58
C PHE A 77 19.90 0.86 0.27
N LYS A 78 19.08 -0.19 0.33
CA LYS A 78 18.66 -0.95 -0.84
C LYS A 78 17.31 -0.49 -1.37
N SER A 79 16.48 0.13 -0.53
CA SER A 79 15.17 0.64 -0.95
C SER A 79 15.27 2.04 -1.53
N LEU A 80 14.35 2.36 -2.42
CA LEU A 80 14.11 3.74 -2.83
C LEU A 80 13.52 4.57 -1.67
N ALA A 81 13.90 5.84 -1.64
CA ALA A 81 13.22 6.89 -0.92
C ALA A 81 12.17 7.56 -1.80
N TYR A 82 11.11 8.07 -1.17
CA TYR A 82 9.99 8.73 -1.85
C TYR A 82 9.71 10.11 -1.25
N GLU A 83 10.11 11.15 -1.96
CA GLU A 83 9.88 12.52 -1.53
C GLU A 83 8.41 12.92 -1.70
N ASN A 84 7.82 13.46 -0.64
CA ASN A 84 6.48 14.05 -0.65
C ASN A 84 5.39 13.10 -1.16
N TYR A 85 5.35 11.90 -0.60
CA TYR A 85 4.41 10.85 -0.98
C TYR A 85 2.98 11.20 -0.59
N LYS A 86 2.09 11.32 -1.57
CA LYS A 86 0.68 11.68 -1.37
C LYS A 86 -0.22 10.57 -1.88
N VAL A 87 -1.09 10.09 -1.01
CA VAL A 87 -2.20 9.21 -1.34
C VAL A 87 -3.43 10.06 -1.62
N SER A 88 -3.88 10.06 -2.87
CA SER A 88 -5.12 10.73 -3.27
C SER A 88 -6.27 9.74 -3.26
N VAL A 89 -7.36 10.03 -2.58
CA VAL A 89 -8.58 9.22 -2.57
C VAL A 89 -9.75 10.05 -3.11
N PRO A 90 -10.53 9.56 -4.08
CA PRO A 90 -11.70 10.28 -4.56
C PRO A 90 -12.79 10.31 -3.48
N LYS A 91 -13.57 11.38 -3.42
CA LYS A 91 -14.62 11.62 -2.40
C LYS A 91 -15.63 10.49 -2.29
N ARG A 92 -15.98 9.87 -3.42
CA ARG A 92 -16.86 8.68 -3.43
C ARG A 92 -16.30 7.48 -2.65
N LEU A 93 -14.98 7.40 -2.47
CA LEU A 93 -14.28 6.35 -1.72
C LEU A 93 -13.74 6.85 -0.38
N SER A 94 -13.96 8.11 0.02
CA SER A 94 -13.34 8.69 1.23
C SER A 94 -13.84 8.07 2.54
N HIS A 95 -14.92 7.31 2.49
CA HIS A 95 -15.47 6.56 3.62
C HIS A 95 -14.82 5.17 3.78
N LEU A 96 -13.99 4.73 2.83
CA LEU A 96 -13.28 3.47 2.83
C LEU A 96 -11.80 3.70 3.16
N THR A 97 -11.25 2.91 4.07
CA THR A 97 -9.85 3.04 4.48
C THR A 97 -8.96 2.08 3.70
N HIS A 98 -9.48 0.93 3.25
CA HIS A 98 -8.69 -0.07 2.54
C HIS A 98 -7.97 0.42 1.27
N PRO A 99 -8.46 1.42 0.48
CA PRO A 99 -7.67 1.96 -0.63
C PRO A 99 -6.44 2.72 -0.12
N VAL A 100 -6.56 3.44 1.00
CA VAL A 100 -5.43 4.12 1.66
C VAL A 100 -4.42 3.09 2.17
N ILE A 101 -4.89 1.97 2.70
CA ILE A 101 -4.03 0.85 3.13
C ILE A 101 -3.19 0.34 1.96
N HIS A 102 -3.81 0.07 0.80
CA HIS A 102 -3.09 -0.36 -0.40
C HIS A 102 -1.96 0.61 -0.77
N GLU A 103 -2.26 1.89 -0.88
CA GLU A 103 -1.26 2.90 -1.28
C GLU A 103 -0.18 3.15 -0.22
N THR A 104 -0.51 2.92 1.06
CA THR A 104 0.46 3.01 2.17
C THR A 104 1.41 1.81 2.17
N VAL A 105 0.95 0.65 1.70
CA VAL A 105 1.83 -0.52 1.52
C VAL A 105 2.86 -0.22 0.45
N HIS A 106 2.46 0.34 -0.70
CA HIS A 106 3.39 0.78 -1.75
C HIS A 106 4.49 1.70 -1.22
N PHE A 107 4.12 2.64 -0.35
CA PHE A 107 5.09 3.52 0.31
C PHE A 107 6.07 2.76 1.22
N LEU A 108 5.59 1.78 1.99
CA LEU A 108 6.41 1.05 2.96
C LEU A 108 7.18 -0.14 2.36
N GLN A 109 6.85 -0.58 1.16
CA GLN A 109 7.45 -1.76 0.55
C GLN A 109 8.93 -1.56 0.25
N HIS A 110 9.69 -2.63 0.48
CA HIS A 110 11.04 -2.74 -0.02
C HIS A 110 11.04 -2.92 -1.56
N ASN A 111 11.15 -1.79 -2.26
CA ASN A 111 11.30 -1.70 -3.72
C ASN A 111 12.68 -1.13 -4.06
N THR A 112 13.34 -1.78 -5.02
CA THR A 112 14.57 -1.28 -5.63
C THR A 112 14.24 -0.49 -6.90
N ASP A 113 15.23 0.25 -7.42
CA ASP A 113 15.21 0.86 -8.75
C ASP A 113 14.79 -0.11 -9.86
N ILE A 114 15.43 -1.28 -9.91
CA ILE A 114 15.14 -2.34 -10.90
C ILE A 114 13.68 -2.80 -10.83
N MET A 115 13.11 -2.92 -9.62
CA MET A 115 11.72 -3.34 -9.47
C MET A 115 10.75 -2.28 -10.00
N ASP A 116 11.05 -1.01 -9.76
CA ASP A 116 10.21 0.11 -10.19
C ASP A 116 10.29 0.35 -11.70
N ASP A 117 11.46 0.15 -12.30
CA ASP A 117 11.67 0.30 -13.75
C ASP A 117 10.99 -0.81 -14.57
N ASN A 118 10.83 -2.01 -13.98
CA ASN A 118 10.12 -3.12 -14.60
C ASN A 118 8.63 -3.19 -14.23
N TYR A 119 8.10 -2.15 -13.58
CA TYR A 119 6.71 -2.14 -13.15
C TYR A 119 5.74 -2.12 -14.33
N VAL A 120 4.95 -3.18 -14.46
CA VAL A 120 3.85 -3.29 -15.41
C VAL A 120 2.67 -2.51 -14.85
N LYS A 121 2.28 -1.44 -15.54
CA LYS A 121 1.10 -0.63 -15.18
C LYS A 121 -0.18 -1.35 -15.59
N PHE A 122 -1.21 -1.24 -14.77
CA PHE A 122 -2.55 -1.70 -15.15
C PHE A 122 -3.03 -0.91 -16.38
N GLY A 123 -3.48 -1.63 -17.41
CA GLY A 123 -4.04 -1.03 -18.62
C GLY A 123 -5.43 -0.43 -18.38
N GLU A 124 -5.96 0.27 -19.38
CA GLU A 124 -7.36 0.71 -19.36
C GLU A 124 -8.34 -0.47 -19.56
N THR A 125 -7.88 -1.55 -20.19
CA THR A 125 -8.62 -2.82 -20.34
C THR A 125 -8.18 -3.83 -19.28
N THR A 126 -9.10 -4.70 -18.83
CA THR A 126 -8.84 -5.74 -17.81
C THR A 126 -7.92 -6.86 -18.29
N GLU A 127 -7.43 -6.79 -19.54
CA GLU A 127 -6.70 -7.86 -20.22
C GLU A 127 -5.38 -8.20 -19.51
N ASN A 128 -4.73 -7.23 -18.86
CA ASN A 128 -3.47 -7.44 -18.13
C ASN A 128 -3.63 -7.50 -16.60
N TYR A 129 -4.85 -7.62 -16.06
CA TYR A 129 -5.06 -7.58 -14.61
C TYR A 129 -4.27 -8.67 -13.87
N LEU A 130 -4.27 -9.91 -14.39
CA LEU A 130 -3.55 -11.02 -13.78
C LEU A 130 -2.04 -10.75 -13.71
N GLU A 131 -1.46 -10.28 -14.82
CA GLU A 131 -0.04 -9.91 -14.89
C GLU A 131 0.25 -8.78 -13.89
N TYR A 132 -0.56 -7.72 -13.92
CA TYR A 132 -0.47 -6.59 -13.01
C TYR A 132 -0.44 -7.02 -11.53
N VAL A 133 -1.44 -7.77 -11.05
CA VAL A 133 -1.52 -8.19 -9.65
C VAL A 133 -0.58 -9.32 -9.26
N SER A 134 0.05 -9.99 -10.24
CA SER A 134 1.03 -11.05 -9.97
C SER A 134 2.41 -10.48 -9.62
N GLN A 135 2.67 -9.22 -9.97
CA GLN A 135 3.90 -8.53 -9.58
C GLN A 135 3.98 -8.39 -8.07
N ARG A 136 5.19 -8.50 -7.52
CA ARG A 136 5.41 -8.47 -6.07
C ARG A 136 4.79 -7.23 -5.41
N GLN A 137 4.99 -6.05 -6.00
CA GLN A 137 4.46 -4.78 -5.47
C GLN A 137 2.94 -4.84 -5.27
N GLU A 138 2.20 -5.16 -6.33
CA GLU A 138 0.74 -5.24 -6.32
C GLU A 138 0.20 -6.41 -5.50
N LEU A 139 0.86 -7.57 -5.60
CA LEU A 139 0.47 -8.77 -4.87
C LEU A 139 0.51 -8.53 -3.36
N GLU A 140 1.57 -7.91 -2.87
CA GLU A 140 1.75 -7.59 -1.46
C GLU A 140 0.78 -6.47 -1.01
N ALA A 141 0.64 -5.40 -1.80
CA ALA A 141 -0.26 -4.28 -1.49
C ALA A 141 -1.73 -4.72 -1.42
N HIS A 142 -2.22 -5.43 -2.45
CA HIS A 142 -3.57 -5.98 -2.43
C HIS A 142 -3.76 -7.03 -1.34
N PHE A 143 -2.77 -7.87 -1.05
CA PHE A 143 -2.95 -8.88 -0.02
C PHE A 143 -3.09 -8.26 1.38
N VAL A 144 -2.31 -7.21 1.70
CA VAL A 144 -2.46 -6.46 2.95
C VAL A 144 -3.80 -5.70 3.00
N GLN A 145 -4.25 -5.13 1.87
CA GLN A 145 -5.58 -4.56 1.73
C GLN A 145 -6.68 -5.58 2.08
N LEU A 146 -6.60 -6.81 1.54
CA LEU A 146 -7.56 -7.87 1.87
C LEU A 146 -7.54 -8.27 3.35
N LEU A 147 -6.34 -8.33 3.95
CA LEU A 147 -6.21 -8.63 5.37
C LEU A 147 -6.86 -7.55 6.23
N TYR A 148 -6.66 -6.29 5.88
CA TYR A 148 -7.31 -5.17 6.54
C TYR A 148 -8.84 -5.25 6.43
N ILE A 149 -9.37 -5.47 5.22
CA ILE A 149 -10.80 -5.63 5.00
C ILE A 149 -11.36 -6.78 5.85
N ASN A 150 -10.68 -7.92 5.90
CA ASN A 150 -11.12 -9.07 6.68
C ASN A 150 -11.23 -8.77 8.19
N GLU A 151 -10.39 -7.88 8.73
CA GLU A 151 -10.27 -7.65 10.17
C GLU A 151 -10.99 -6.40 10.67
N TYR A 152 -11.03 -5.34 9.86
CA TYR A 152 -11.48 -4.02 10.27
C TYR A 152 -12.66 -3.49 9.47
N GLU A 153 -12.88 -3.98 8.25
CA GLU A 153 -13.98 -3.54 7.37
C GLU A 153 -14.80 -4.74 6.85
N SER A 154 -14.95 -5.78 7.67
CA SER A 154 -15.54 -7.06 7.25
C SER A 154 -17.04 -6.97 6.91
N GLU A 155 -17.67 -5.85 7.23
CA GLU A 155 -19.05 -5.49 6.93
C GLU A 155 -19.27 -5.11 5.46
N ILE A 156 -18.22 -4.69 4.74
CA ILE A 156 -18.32 -4.38 3.30
C ILE A 156 -18.45 -5.65 2.44
N ILE A 157 -18.10 -6.81 3.01
CA ILE A 157 -18.16 -8.10 2.33
C ILE A 157 -19.58 -8.65 2.42
N ASP A 158 -20.17 -8.97 1.27
CA ASP A 158 -21.44 -9.70 1.20
C ASP A 158 -21.37 -11.00 2.05
N LYS A 159 -22.39 -11.21 2.89
CA LYS A 159 -22.50 -12.36 3.80
C LYS A 159 -22.28 -13.71 3.09
N ARG A 160 -22.67 -13.82 1.82
CA ARG A 160 -22.50 -15.03 0.99
C ARG A 160 -21.03 -15.39 0.77
N TYR A 161 -20.14 -14.41 0.77
CA TYR A 161 -18.72 -14.59 0.43
C TYR A 161 -17.78 -14.53 1.64
N LYS A 162 -18.25 -14.03 2.79
CA LYS A 162 -17.44 -13.73 3.97
C LYS A 162 -16.62 -14.93 4.48
N LYS A 163 -17.24 -16.12 4.55
CA LYS A 163 -16.55 -17.34 5.01
C LYS A 163 -15.42 -17.76 4.06
N ASP A 164 -15.69 -17.75 2.76
CA ASP A 164 -14.72 -18.13 1.75
C ASP A 164 -13.58 -17.12 1.62
N PHE A 165 -13.91 -15.82 1.65
CA PHE A 165 -12.93 -14.74 1.68
C PHE A 165 -11.98 -14.89 2.87
N SER A 166 -12.52 -15.02 4.09
CA SER A 166 -11.71 -15.16 5.29
C SER A 166 -10.83 -16.42 5.27
N ARG A 167 -11.35 -17.53 4.73
CA ARG A 167 -10.57 -18.76 4.53
C ARG A 167 -9.39 -18.55 3.57
N LEU A 168 -9.62 -17.86 2.44
CA LEU A 168 -8.57 -17.59 1.45
C LEU A 168 -7.50 -16.65 1.99
N VAL A 169 -7.90 -15.56 2.67
CA VAL A 169 -6.97 -14.63 3.33
C VAL A 169 -6.12 -15.38 4.35
N ASN A 170 -6.72 -16.17 5.23
CA ASN A 170 -5.99 -16.95 6.24
C ASN A 170 -5.01 -17.96 5.65
N ARG A 171 -5.31 -18.53 4.48
CA ARG A 171 -4.35 -19.38 3.73
C ARG A 171 -3.20 -18.56 3.19
N GLY A 172 -3.46 -17.39 2.59
CA GLY A 172 -2.44 -16.49 2.04
C GLY A 172 -1.46 -15.92 3.09
N ILE A 173 -1.88 -15.83 4.35
CA ILE A 173 -0.99 -15.47 5.47
C ILE A 173 0.05 -16.57 5.69
N LYS A 174 -0.39 -17.84 5.69
CA LYS A 174 0.45 -19.00 5.96
C LYS A 174 1.27 -19.42 4.74
N ASN A 175 0.77 -19.16 3.54
CA ASN A 175 1.39 -19.56 2.29
C ASN A 175 1.32 -18.40 1.28
N PRO A 176 2.44 -17.70 1.02
CA PRO A 176 2.49 -16.59 0.07
C PRO A 176 1.99 -16.93 -1.35
N SER A 177 2.11 -18.19 -1.80
CA SER A 177 1.63 -18.59 -3.14
C SER A 177 0.10 -18.58 -3.29
N GLU A 178 -0.64 -18.57 -2.18
CA GLU A 178 -2.11 -18.50 -2.19
C GLU A 178 -2.66 -17.05 -2.25
N ARG A 179 -1.79 -16.03 -2.13
CA ARG A 179 -2.22 -14.61 -2.09
C ARG A 179 -2.91 -14.19 -3.37
N LEU A 180 -2.35 -14.58 -4.52
CA LEU A 180 -2.90 -14.24 -5.83
C LEU A 180 -4.34 -14.75 -5.97
N LYS A 181 -4.59 -15.99 -5.51
CA LYS A 181 -5.92 -16.59 -5.51
C LYS A 181 -6.92 -15.80 -4.66
N ALA A 182 -6.51 -15.31 -3.49
CA ALA A 182 -7.35 -14.47 -2.64
C ALA A 182 -7.69 -13.15 -3.33
N ILE A 183 -6.72 -12.52 -4.00
CA ILE A 183 -6.88 -11.26 -4.74
C ILE A 183 -7.82 -11.41 -5.94
N LEU A 184 -7.61 -12.44 -6.76
CA LEU A 184 -8.49 -12.73 -7.90
C LEU A 184 -9.93 -13.03 -7.45
N TYR A 185 -10.09 -13.76 -6.33
CA TYR A 185 -11.40 -14.00 -5.74
C TYR A 185 -12.06 -12.68 -5.30
N ALA A 186 -11.34 -11.83 -4.57
CA ALA A 186 -11.87 -10.57 -4.06
C ALA A 186 -12.33 -9.63 -5.18
N ASN A 187 -11.51 -9.48 -6.22
CA ASN A 187 -11.84 -8.70 -7.42
C ASN A 187 -13.08 -9.27 -8.15
N THR A 188 -13.13 -10.59 -8.35
CA THR A 188 -14.28 -11.25 -9.02
C THR A 188 -15.60 -11.07 -8.25
N LYS A 189 -15.52 -10.88 -6.93
CA LYS A 189 -16.71 -10.65 -6.07
C LYS A 189 -16.99 -9.17 -5.80
N GLY A 190 -16.21 -8.25 -6.39
CA GLY A 190 -16.36 -6.80 -6.20
C GLY A 190 -16.08 -6.35 -4.76
N ILE A 191 -15.19 -7.04 -4.06
CA ILE A 191 -14.74 -6.66 -2.70
C ILE A 191 -13.66 -5.57 -2.79
N ILE A 192 -12.80 -5.68 -3.81
CA ILE A 192 -11.79 -4.69 -4.20
C ILE A 192 -11.92 -4.41 -5.70
#